data_AF-A0A2P2E1D4-F1
#
_entry.id   AF-A0A2P2E1D4-F1
#
_cell.length_a   1.000
_cell.length_b   1.000
_cell.length_c   1.000
_cell.angle_alpha   90.00
_cell.angle_beta   90.00
_cell.angle_gamma   90.00
#
_symmetry.space_group_name_H-M   'P 1'
#
loop_
_entity.id
_entity.type
_entity.pdbx_description
1 polymer ?
#
loop_
_entity_poly.entity_id
_entity_poly.type
_entity_poly.pdbx_seq_one_letter_code
_entity_poly.pdbx_strand_id
1 'polypeptide(L)'
;MASIERIQIGTIEPNLVLPEVKVHYKYYFQSGLYYGSGYLNLEDFLPAEEFHLLLGKNSIPSLFINGSEIITEEHIEHFLLSQAASVFVYIDPIEPYHSRIDQVNPNSIGVPSD
;
A
#
# COMPACT_ATOMS: atom_id res chain seq x y z
N MET A 1 14.21 3.46 5.90
CA MET A 1 12.98 2.65 6.04
C MET A 1 11.86 3.59 6.46
N ALA A 2 10.68 3.43 5.89
CA ALA A 2 9.51 4.23 6.19
C ALA A 2 8.34 3.32 6.62
N SER A 3 7.59 3.74 7.63
CA SER A 3 6.35 3.06 8.05
C SER A 3 5.23 3.48 7.11
N ILE A 4 4.43 2.52 6.63
CA ILE A 4 3.22 2.83 5.88
C ILE A 4 2.15 3.31 6.87
N GLU A 5 1.53 4.44 6.56
CA GLU A 5 0.44 5.02 7.37
C GLU A 5 -0.93 4.82 6.72
N ARG A 6 -0.97 4.72 5.38
CA ARG A 6 -2.20 4.50 4.62
C ARG A 6 -1.92 3.87 3.26
N ILE A 7 -2.80 2.97 2.81
CA ILE A 7 -2.84 2.48 1.43
C ILE A 7 -4.20 2.85 0.82
N GLN A 8 -4.20 3.47 -0.37
CA GLN A 8 -5.42 3.82 -1.09
C GLN A 8 -5.51 3.06 -2.40
N ILE A 9 -6.66 2.44 -2.63
CA ILE A 9 -6.95 1.73 -3.87
C ILE A 9 -7.37 2.75 -4.93
N GLY A 10 -6.67 2.76 -6.06
CA GLY A 10 -7.05 3.58 -7.20
C GLY A 10 -8.26 3.00 -7.92
N THR A 11 -9.27 3.83 -8.21
CA THR A 11 -10.40 3.43 -9.05
C THR A 11 -10.58 4.44 -10.18
N ILE A 12 -10.94 3.94 -11.36
CA ILE A 12 -11.33 4.74 -12.52
C ILE A 12 -12.77 4.39 -12.86
N GLU A 13 -13.66 5.38 -12.77
CA GLU A 13 -15.05 5.22 -13.13
C GLU A 13 -15.23 4.89 -14.62
N PRO A 14 -16.23 4.07 -14.99
CA PRO A 14 -17.28 3.55 -14.14
C PRO A 14 -16.99 2.19 -13.45
N ASN A 15 -15.89 1.51 -13.78
CA ASN A 15 -15.77 0.08 -13.44
C ASN A 15 -14.34 -0.49 -13.37
N LEU A 16 -13.31 0.35 -13.23
CA LEU A 16 -11.92 -0.13 -13.22
C LEU A 16 -11.27 0.10 -11.86
N VAL A 17 -10.61 -0.93 -11.35
CA VAL A 17 -9.74 -0.85 -10.17
C VAL A 17 -8.31 -0.92 -10.67
N LEU A 18 -7.47 0.01 -10.23
CA LEU A 18 -6.07 0.05 -10.63
C LEU A 18 -5.27 -0.99 -9.86
N PRO A 19 -4.30 -1.66 -10.52
CA PRO A 19 -3.34 -2.51 -9.83
C PRO A 19 -2.37 -1.69 -8.98
N GLU A 20 -2.14 -0.41 -9.31
CA GLU A 20 -1.36 0.50 -8.49
C GLU A 20 -2.15 1.02 -7.29
N VAL A 21 -1.55 0.92 -6.12
CA VAL A 21 -2.05 1.50 -4.87
C VAL A 21 -1.21 2.70 -4.47
N LYS A 22 -1.86 3.75 -3.98
CA LYS A 22 -1.17 4.92 -3.44
C LYS A 22 -0.81 4.66 -1.99
N VAL A 23 0.48 4.72 -1.68
CA VAL A 23 1.04 4.44 -0.37
C VAL A 23 1.48 5.74 0.28
N HIS A 24 0.94 6.05 1.45
CA HIS A 24 1.39 7.15 2.30
C HIS A 24 2.26 6.58 3.40
N TYR A 25 3.40 7.22 3.63
CA TYR A 25 4.40 6.71 4.57
C TYR A 25 5.04 7.83 5.37
N LYS A 26 5.55 7.50 6.55
CA LYS A 26 6.37 8.39 7.37
C LYS A 26 7.78 7.83 7.56
N TYR A 27 8.78 8.70 7.63
CA TYR A 27 10.17 8.31 7.85
C TYR A 27 10.91 9.33 8.70
N TYR A 28 11.96 8.85 9.38
CA TYR A 28 12.87 9.68 10.15
C TYR A 28 14.17 9.90 9.39
N PHE A 29 14.60 11.15 9.30
CA PHE A 29 15.86 11.53 8.67
C PHE A 29 16.46 12.74 9.39
N GLN A 30 17.75 12.74 9.72
CA GLN A 30 18.44 13.86 10.39
C GLN A 30 17.67 14.50 11.57
N SER A 31 17.04 13.67 12.43
CA SER A 31 16.21 14.08 13.58
C SER A 31 14.85 14.74 13.26
N GLY A 32 14.45 14.79 11.98
CA GLY A 32 13.12 15.21 11.56
C GLY A 32 12.18 14.02 11.28
N LEU A 33 10.88 14.27 11.41
CA LEU A 33 9.81 13.39 10.94
C LEU A 33 9.24 13.95 9.64
N TYR A 34 9.22 13.12 8.61
CA TYR A 34 8.78 13.49 7.27
C TYR A 34 7.69 12.54 6.79
N TYR A 35 6.84 13.08 5.90
CA TYR A 35 5.77 12.34 5.25
C TYR A 35 6.02 12.33 3.74
N GLY A 36 5.73 11.20 3.13
CA GLY A 36 5.80 11.03 1.69
C GLY A 36 4.63 10.21 1.18
N SER A 37 4.43 10.26 -0.13
CA SER A 37 3.51 9.38 -0.81
C SER A 37 4.14 8.89 -2.11
N GLY A 38 3.78 7.69 -2.53
CA GLY A 38 4.17 7.11 -3.80
C GLY A 38 3.15 6.09 -4.28
N TYR A 39 3.47 5.40 -5.36
CA TYR A 39 2.66 4.30 -5.88
C TYR A 39 3.48 3.02 -5.82
N LEU A 40 2.82 1.93 -5.49
CA LEU A 40 3.33 0.56 -5.54
C LEU A 40 2.29 -0.31 -6.25
N ASN A 41 2.73 -1.43 -6.82
CA ASN A 41 1.79 -2.41 -7.34
C ASN A 41 1.23 -3.23 -6.19
N LEU A 42 -0.03 -3.65 -6.30
CA LEU A 42 -0.65 -4.57 -5.34
C LEU A 42 0.12 -5.89 -5.20
N GLU A 43 0.75 -6.36 -6.29
CA GLU A 43 1.61 -7.55 -6.30
C GLU A 43 2.83 -7.42 -5.38
N ASP A 44 3.31 -6.20 -5.12
CA ASP A 44 4.45 -5.97 -4.23
C ASP A 44 4.13 -6.34 -2.76
N PHE A 45 2.84 -6.33 -2.40
CA PHE A 45 2.33 -6.75 -1.09
C PHE A 45 1.96 -8.24 -1.06
N LEU A 46 1.78 -8.86 -2.23
CA LEU A 46 1.21 -10.20 -2.38
C LEU A 46 2.13 -11.08 -3.25
N PRO A 47 3.39 -11.30 -2.83
CA PRO A 47 4.36 -12.00 -3.66
C PRO A 47 3.91 -13.44 -3.89
N ALA A 48 3.83 -13.82 -5.17
CA ALA A 48 3.45 -15.16 -5.64
C ALA A 48 1.97 -15.57 -5.42
N GLU A 49 1.08 -14.62 -5.12
CA GLU A 49 -0.36 -14.87 -4.99
C GLU A 49 -1.11 -14.43 -6.25
N GLU A 50 -1.97 -15.30 -6.80
CA GLU A 50 -2.91 -14.89 -7.84
C GLU A 50 -4.08 -14.13 -7.19
N PHE A 51 -4.34 -12.92 -7.70
CA PHE A 51 -5.43 -12.09 -7.20
C PHE A 51 -6.25 -11.46 -8.33
N HIS A 52 -7.49 -11.09 -7.99
CA HIS A 52 -8.36 -10.33 -8.88
C HIS A 52 -8.95 -9.13 -8.15
N LEU A 53 -8.97 -7.99 -8.83
CA LEU A 53 -9.65 -6.78 -8.36
C LEU A 53 -10.91 -6.56 -9.17
N LEU A 54 -12.01 -6.24 -8.48
CA LEU A 54 -13.28 -5.94 -9.10
C LEU A 54 -13.89 -4.70 -8.48
N LEU A 55 -14.56 -3.88 -9.30
CA LEU A 55 -15.40 -2.81 -8.81
C LEU A 55 -16.85 -3.32 -8.76
N GLY A 56 -17.34 -3.57 -7.56
CA GLY A 56 -18.67 -4.09 -7.30
C GLY A 56 -19.77 -3.02 -7.42
N LYS A 57 -20.97 -3.37 -6.94
CA LYS A 57 -22.09 -2.41 -6.86
C LYS A 57 -21.70 -1.20 -6.01
N ASN A 58 -22.18 -0.03 -6.39
CA ASN A 58 -21.90 1.25 -5.72
C ASN A 58 -20.42 1.65 -5.69
N SER A 59 -19.64 1.20 -6.68
CA SER A 59 -18.21 1.54 -6.78
C SER A 59 -17.37 1.05 -5.59
N ILE A 60 -17.78 -0.06 -4.96
CA ILE A 60 -17.04 -0.66 -3.84
C ILE A 60 -15.98 -1.60 -4.41
N PRO A 61 -14.68 -1.39 -4.11
CA PRO A 61 -13.64 -2.32 -4.56
C PRO A 61 -13.71 -3.64 -3.78
N SER A 62 -13.33 -4.72 -4.45
CA SER A 62 -13.24 -6.06 -3.86
C SER A 62 -11.97 -6.75 -4.39
N LEU A 63 -11.22 -7.35 -3.47
CA LEU A 63 -10.01 -8.14 -3.73
C LEU A 63 -10.33 -9.62 -3.51
N PHE A 64 -10.13 -10.43 -4.54
CA PHE A 64 -10.22 -11.88 -4.47
C PHE A 64 -8.81 -12.45 -4.45
N ILE A 65 -8.50 -13.24 -3.42
CA ILE A 65 -7.18 -13.86 -3.24
C ILE A 65 -7.36 -15.17 -2.47
N ASN A 66 -6.72 -16.25 -2.92
CA ASN A 66 -6.77 -17.56 -2.25
C ASN A 66 -8.17 -18.06 -1.88
N GLY A 67 -9.16 -17.81 -2.74
CA GLY A 67 -10.56 -18.18 -2.51
C GLY A 67 -11.30 -17.35 -1.45
N SER A 68 -10.65 -16.32 -0.90
CA SER A 68 -11.26 -15.32 -0.01
C SER A 68 -11.63 -14.06 -0.79
N GLU A 69 -12.71 -13.40 -0.37
CA GLU A 69 -13.13 -12.09 -0.89
C GLU A 69 -13.00 -11.06 0.23
N ILE A 70 -12.26 -9.99 -0.04
CA ILE A 70 -12.06 -8.86 0.87
C ILE A 70 -12.74 -7.65 0.24
N ILE A 71 -13.76 -7.12 0.92
CA ILE A 71 -14.66 -6.09 0.38
C ILE A 71 -14.40 -4.78 1.12
N THR A 72 -14.48 -3.66 0.39
CA THR A 72 -14.21 -2.27 0.81
C THR A 72 -12.73 -1.88 0.82
N GLU A 73 -12.46 -0.60 0.55
CA GLU A 73 -11.09 -0.05 0.57
C GLU A 73 -10.42 -0.26 1.94
N GLU A 74 -11.16 -0.08 3.04
CA GLU A 74 -10.65 -0.17 4.40
C GLU A 74 -10.17 -1.58 4.76
N HIS A 75 -10.94 -2.62 4.39
CA HIS A 75 -10.52 -4.00 4.65
C HIS A 75 -9.37 -4.44 3.73
N ILE A 76 -9.37 -3.99 2.48
CA ILE A 76 -8.25 -4.24 1.55
C ILE A 76 -6.98 -3.57 2.07
N GLU A 77 -7.06 -2.30 2.48
CA GLU A 77 -5.95 -1.56 3.09
C GLU A 77 -5.40 -2.32 4.31
N HIS A 78 -6.27 -2.68 5.24
CA HIS A 78 -5.88 -3.40 6.45
C HIS A 78 -5.23 -4.75 6.13
N PHE A 79 -5.78 -5.48 5.15
CA PHE A 79 -5.19 -6.73 4.67
C PHE A 79 -3.78 -6.50 4.11
N LEU A 80 -3.57 -5.52 3.23
CA LEU A 80 -2.25 -5.23 2.66
C LEU A 80 -1.24 -4.80 3.74
N LEU A 81 -1.66 -4.00 4.71
CA LEU A 81 -0.82 -3.60 5.86
C LEU A 81 -0.44 -4.78 6.74
N SER A 82 -1.27 -5.83 6.81
CA SER A 82 -0.94 -7.07 7.53
C SER A 82 0.14 -7.90 6.82
N GLN A 83 0.26 -7.77 5.49
CA GLN A 83 1.28 -8.45 4.69
C GLN A 83 2.62 -7.69 4.71
N ALA A 84 2.57 -6.36 4.61
CA ALA A 84 3.74 -5.52 4.77
C ALA A 84 3.37 -4.12 5.29
N ALA A 85 3.96 -3.74 6.42
CA ALA A 85 3.68 -2.47 7.10
C ALA A 85 4.75 -1.38 6.84
N SER A 86 5.76 -1.65 6.02
CA SER A 86 6.84 -0.70 5.75
C SER A 86 7.40 -0.80 4.33
N VAL A 87 8.06 0.27 3.90
CA VAL A 87 8.74 0.36 2.60
C VAL A 87 10.19 0.83 2.76
N PHE A 88 11.03 0.43 1.83
CA PHE A 88 12.31 1.07 1.61
C PHE A 88 12.11 2.35 0.81
N VAL A 89 12.78 3.42 1.23
CA VAL A 89 12.70 4.73 0.58
C VAL A 89 14.10 5.24 0.31
N TYR A 90 14.28 5.79 -0.88
CA TYR A 90 15.40 6.65 -1.21
C TYR A 90 15.10 8.07 -0.73
N ILE A 91 16.10 8.77 -0.19
CA ILE A 91 15.99 10.15 0.28
C ILE A 91 17.05 10.98 -0.45
N ASP A 92 16.61 12.03 -1.15
CA ASP A 92 17.49 13.05 -1.69
C ASP A 92 17.99 13.93 -0.51
N PRO A 93 19.30 14.00 -0.26
CA PRO A 93 19.85 14.77 0.85
C PRO A 93 19.85 16.29 0.61
N ILE A 94 19.38 16.78 -0.54
CA ILE A 94 19.28 18.22 -0.84
C ILE A 94 17.97 18.76 -0.30
N GLU A 95 18.01 19.89 0.42
CA GLU A 95 16.80 20.53 0.95
C GLU A 95 16.00 21.27 -0.14
N PRO A 96 14.65 21.14 -0.17
CA PRO A 96 13.84 20.32 0.74
C PRO A 96 13.95 18.82 0.45
N TYR A 97 14.12 18.01 1.50
CA TYR A 97 14.32 16.56 1.34
C TYR A 97 13.14 15.92 0.61
N HIS A 98 13.45 15.20 -0.47
CA HIS A 98 12.47 14.46 -1.25
C HIS A 98 12.69 12.96 -1.08
N SER A 99 11.61 12.22 -0.88
CA SER A 99 11.67 10.76 -0.78
C SER A 99 10.96 10.08 -1.94
N ARG A 100 11.47 8.92 -2.34
CA ARG A 100 10.85 8.03 -3.32
C ARG A 100 10.77 6.62 -2.75
N ILE A 101 9.64 5.96 -2.96
CA ILE A 101 9.50 4.53 -2.63
C ILE A 101 10.42 3.74 -3.55
N ASP A 102 11.17 2.81 -2.98
CA ASP A 102 12.01 1.88 -3.72
C ASP A 102 11.29 0.54 -3.88
N GLN A 103 10.92 -0.10 -2.75
CA GLN A 103 10.19 -1.38 -2.73
C GLN A 103 9.49 -1.59 -1.38
N VAL A 104 8.55 -2.54 -1.35
CA VAL A 104 7.94 -3.06 -0.11
C VAL A 104 9.00 -3.79 0.73
N ASN A 105 8.91 -3.69 2.05
CA ASN A 105 9.73 -4.49 2.96
C ASN A 105 8.96 -5.76 3.40
N PRO A 106 9.22 -6.93 2.79
CA PRO A 106 8.46 -8.15 3.08
C PRO A 106 8.72 -8.71 4.48
N ASN A 107 9.79 -8.28 5.16
CA ASN A 107 10.11 -8.70 6.52
C ASN A 107 9.43 -7.82 7.58
N SER A 108 8.57 -6.89 7.18
CA SER A 108 7.81 -6.06 8.12
C SER A 108 6.53 -6.76 8.53
N ILE A 109 6.59 -7.46 9.66
CA ILE A 109 5.42 -8.03 10.31
C ILE A 109 4.53 -6.87 10.76
N GLY A 110 3.34 -6.76 10.17
CA GLY A 110 2.28 -5.88 10.65
C GLY A 110 1.77 -6.31 12.02
N VAL A 111 1.08 -5.42 12.74
CA VAL A 111 0.47 -5.79 14.03
C VAL A 111 -0.61 -6.84 13.75
N PRO A 112 -0.58 -8.02 14.42
CA PRO A 112 -1.62 -9.02 14.28
C PRO A 112 -2.98 -8.43 14.64
N SER A 113 -3.98 -8.70 13.82
CA SER A 113 -5.37 -8.35 14.09
C SER A 113 -5.97 -9.47 14.94
N ASP A 114 -6.27 -9.19 16.20
CA ASP A 114 -7.17 -10.03 17.01
C ASP A 114 -8.63 -9.88 16.54
#